data_AF-A0A5B8EJA7-F1
#
_entry.id   AF-A0A5B8EJA7-F1
#
_cell.length_a   1.000
_cell.length_b   1.000
_cell.length_c   1.000
_cell.angle_alpha   90.00
_cell.angle_beta   90.00
_cell.angle_gamma   90.00
#
_symmetry.space_group_name_H-M   'P 1'
#
loop_
_entity.id
_entity.type
_entity.pdbx_description
1 polymer ?
#
loop_
_entity_poly.entity_id
_entity_poly.type
_entity_poly.pdbx_seq_one_letter_code
_entity_poly.pdbx_strand_id
1 'polypeptide(L)'
;MVSVYIRAPKRRRHEHHDRPFARPLARPGPGTVVGRAPAALPGPGRPHLAARRRPLPRAGEPHVGRRGGPRADESRGHWYHRQLLGSANITGRPLFHLMTGNLSHQIEHHLFPDLPARRYPQVAEEVREICQRHGLTYSTGPLGKQLLSVARKICRMALPPRASAVPG
;
A
#
# COMPACT_ATOMS: atom_id res chain seq x y z
N MET A 1 12.04 16.30 -5.60
CA MET A 1 11.29 15.12 -6.08
C MET A 1 11.57 14.94 -7.56
N VAL A 2 12.60 14.17 -7.93
CA VAL A 2 12.92 13.91 -9.35
C VAL A 2 12.17 12.67 -9.77
N SER A 3 11.02 12.86 -10.41
CA SER A 3 10.28 11.77 -11.04
C SER A 3 10.86 11.55 -12.44
N VAL A 4 11.77 10.57 -12.58
CA VAL A 4 12.27 10.15 -13.90
C VAL A 4 11.18 9.30 -14.56
N TYR A 5 10.45 9.88 -15.51
CA TYR A 5 9.44 9.19 -16.31
C TYR A 5 10.12 8.49 -17.49
N ILE A 6 10.36 7.18 -17.40
CA ILE A 6 10.71 6.37 -18.57
C ILE A 6 9.39 5.98 -19.26
N ARG A 7 9.11 6.59 -20.42
CA ARG A 7 7.94 6.29 -21.25
C ARG A 7 8.18 4.96 -21.98
N ALA A 8 7.56 3.88 -21.51
CA ALA A 8 7.55 2.59 -22.21
C ALA A 8 6.56 2.62 -23.40
N PRO A 9 6.86 1.95 -24.53
CA PRO A 9 5.97 1.90 -25.69
C PRO A 9 4.74 1.01 -25.43
N LYS A 10 3.58 1.43 -25.95
CA LYS A 10 2.30 0.70 -25.87
C LYS A 10 2.46 -0.73 -26.40
N ARG A 11 2.33 -1.73 -25.52
CA ARG A 11 2.14 -3.13 -25.96
C ARG A 11 0.65 -3.40 -26.22
N ARG A 12 0.40 -4.07 -27.35
CA ARG A 12 -0.91 -4.50 -27.83
C ARG A 12 -1.58 -5.44 -26.83
N ARG A 13 -2.91 -5.34 -26.74
CA ARG A 13 -3.79 -6.22 -25.95
C ARG A 13 -3.51 -7.67 -26.30
N HIS A 14 -3.13 -8.46 -25.30
CA HIS A 14 -3.35 -9.90 -25.32
C HIS A 14 -4.44 -10.20 -24.29
N GLU A 15 -5.50 -10.83 -24.76
CA GLU A 15 -6.57 -11.39 -23.95
C GLU A 15 -5.96 -12.40 -22.96
N HIS A 16 -6.31 -12.24 -21.68
CA HIS A 16 -5.87 -13.16 -20.64
C HIS A 16 -7.12 -13.81 -20.03
N HIS A 17 -7.17 -15.13 -20.17
CA HIS A 17 -8.10 -16.04 -19.53
C HIS A 17 -8.28 -15.73 -18.05
N ASP A 18 -9.53 -15.47 -17.65
CA ASP A 18 -9.95 -15.43 -16.25
C ASP A 18 -9.81 -16.82 -15.61
N ARG A 19 -9.03 -16.91 -14.53
CA ARG A 19 -9.15 -17.99 -13.54
C ARG A 19 -9.55 -17.35 -12.20
N PRO A 20 -10.71 -17.73 -11.62
CA PRO A 20 -11.12 -17.19 -10.34
C PRO A 20 -10.25 -17.73 -9.20
N PHE A 21 -9.82 -16.83 -8.32
CA PHE A 21 -9.20 -17.13 -7.04
C PHE A 21 -10.08 -18.09 -6.21
N ALA A 22 -9.41 -19.01 -5.53
CA ALA A 22 -9.96 -20.16 -4.82
C ALA A 22 -11.06 -19.86 -3.77
N ARG A 23 -11.92 -20.88 -3.56
CA ARG A 23 -13.04 -20.97 -2.61
C ARG A 23 -12.63 -20.72 -1.14
N PRO A 24 -13.54 -20.19 -0.29
CA PRO A 24 -13.34 -20.14 1.15
C PRO A 24 -13.58 -21.51 1.83
N LEU A 25 -12.75 -21.81 2.83
CA LEU A 25 -12.80 -22.97 3.71
C LEU A 25 -14.10 -23.00 4.54
N ALA A 26 -14.62 -24.23 4.75
CA ALA A 26 -15.86 -24.53 5.44
C ALA A 26 -15.88 -24.13 6.92
N ARG A 27 -17.07 -23.78 7.42
CA ARG A 27 -17.36 -23.50 8.84
C ARG A 27 -17.61 -24.83 9.58
N PRO A 28 -17.13 -25.01 10.82
CA PRO A 28 -17.56 -26.13 11.66
C PRO A 28 -19.00 -25.91 12.18
N GLY A 29 -19.76 -27.01 12.28
CA GLY A 29 -21.20 -27.05 12.58
C GLY A 29 -21.57 -26.79 14.06
N PRO A 30 -22.89 -26.75 14.37
CA PRO A 30 -23.38 -26.29 15.66
C PRO A 30 -23.38 -27.42 16.72
N GLY A 31 -22.69 -27.18 17.83
CA GLY A 31 -22.82 -27.96 19.07
C GLY A 31 -23.76 -27.24 20.04
N THR A 32 -24.83 -27.94 20.42
CA THR A 32 -25.86 -27.55 21.38
C THR A 32 -25.30 -27.38 22.80
N VAL A 33 -25.54 -26.24 23.45
CA VAL A 33 -25.65 -26.15 24.92
C VAL A 33 -26.81 -25.21 25.29
N VAL A 34 -27.73 -25.76 26.06
CA VAL A 34 -28.93 -25.15 26.62
C VAL A 34 -28.54 -24.20 27.76
N GLY A 35 -29.04 -22.97 27.74
CA GLY A 35 -28.90 -22.00 28.82
C GLY A 35 -29.96 -20.91 28.74
N ARG A 36 -31.02 -21.05 29.55
CA ARG A 36 -32.14 -20.10 29.65
C ARG A 36 -31.70 -18.88 30.46
N ALA A 37 -31.66 -17.70 29.86
CA ALA A 37 -31.45 -16.43 30.55
C ALA A 37 -32.80 -15.71 30.79
N PRO A 38 -33.03 -15.11 31.97
CA PRO A 38 -34.26 -14.37 32.26
C PRO A 38 -34.30 -12.99 31.58
N ALA A 39 -35.51 -12.56 31.23
CA ALA A 39 -35.79 -11.27 30.62
C ALA A 39 -35.46 -10.11 31.57
N ALA A 40 -34.71 -9.12 31.07
CA ALA A 40 -34.43 -7.85 31.75
C ALA A 40 -35.00 -6.67 30.94
N LEU A 41 -35.63 -5.75 31.67
CA LEU A 41 -36.44 -4.61 31.26
C LEU A 41 -35.66 -3.54 30.46
N PRO A 42 -36.32 -2.71 29.63
CA PRO A 42 -35.66 -1.61 28.92
C PRO A 42 -35.39 -0.42 29.87
N GLY A 43 -34.11 -0.03 29.97
CA GLY A 43 -33.67 1.20 30.63
C GLY A 43 -33.78 2.46 29.74
N PRO A 44 -33.71 3.67 30.32
CA PRO A 44 -34.07 4.92 29.65
C PRO A 44 -33.01 5.37 28.63
N GLY A 45 -33.49 5.98 27.54
CA GLY A 45 -32.72 6.36 26.36
C GLY A 45 -31.57 7.34 26.64
N ARG A 46 -30.46 7.12 25.96
CA ARG A 46 -29.35 8.08 25.84
C ARG A 46 -29.49 8.83 24.51
N PRO A 47 -29.27 10.15 24.47
CA PRO A 47 -29.42 10.95 23.26
C PRO A 47 -28.35 10.56 22.21
N HIS A 48 -28.83 10.24 21.01
CA HIS A 48 -28.06 9.94 19.81
C HIS A 48 -27.31 11.19 19.33
N LEU A 49 -26.05 11.37 19.72
CA LEU A 49 -25.11 12.18 18.93
C LEU A 49 -24.47 11.27 17.88
N ALA A 50 -25.21 11.01 16.80
CA ALA A 50 -24.71 10.32 15.64
C ALA A 50 -23.69 11.21 14.91
N ALA A 51 -22.44 11.20 15.36
CA ALA A 51 -21.31 11.59 14.53
C ALA A 51 -21.37 10.70 13.29
N ARG A 52 -21.77 11.27 12.15
CA ARG A 52 -21.87 10.60 10.87
C ARG A 52 -20.50 10.01 10.53
N ARG A 53 -20.27 8.75 10.90
CA ARG A 53 -19.12 7.97 10.43
C ARG A 53 -19.26 7.91 8.92
N ARG A 54 -18.48 8.72 8.21
CA ARG A 54 -18.40 8.67 6.76
C ARG A 54 -18.06 7.21 6.40
N PRO A 55 -18.94 6.49 5.66
CA PRO A 55 -18.70 5.09 5.38
C PRO A 55 -17.38 4.96 4.62
N LEU A 56 -16.56 3.99 5.02
CA LEU A 56 -15.39 3.62 4.23
C LEU A 56 -15.87 3.27 2.82
N PRO A 57 -15.22 3.79 1.76
CA PRO A 57 -15.63 3.52 0.39
C PRO A 57 -15.60 2.01 0.14
N ARG A 58 -16.67 1.51 -0.51
CA ARG A 58 -16.79 0.09 -0.86
C ARG A 58 -15.60 -0.34 -1.72
N ALA A 59 -15.12 -1.55 -1.51
CA ALA A 59 -14.09 -2.16 -2.35
C ALA A 59 -14.61 -2.22 -3.79
N GLY A 60 -13.99 -1.44 -4.69
CA GLY A 60 -14.35 -1.38 -6.11
C GLY A 60 -14.78 -0.01 -6.62
N GLU A 61 -15.12 0.95 -5.74
CA GLU A 61 -15.41 2.32 -6.19
C GLU A 61 -14.12 2.98 -6.70
N PRO A 62 -14.06 3.39 -7.98
CA PRO A 62 -12.87 4.02 -8.50
C PRO A 62 -12.77 5.41 -7.85
N HIS A 63 -11.71 5.63 -7.08
CA HIS A 63 -11.33 6.97 -6.62
C HIS A 63 -10.79 7.79 -7.80
N VAL A 64 -11.66 8.06 -8.78
CA VAL A 64 -11.42 9.02 -9.86
C VAL A 64 -11.44 10.41 -9.21
N GLY A 65 -10.28 11.04 -9.08
CA GLY A 65 -10.22 12.49 -8.80
C GLY A 65 -9.20 12.98 -7.78
N ARG A 66 -8.54 12.11 -6.98
CA ARG A 66 -7.45 12.57 -6.10
C ARG A 66 -6.16 12.65 -6.94
N ARG A 67 -5.53 13.83 -7.07
CA ARG A 67 -4.20 13.92 -7.69
C ARG A 67 -3.28 12.92 -7.00
N GLY A 68 -2.71 11.99 -7.78
CA GLY A 68 -1.84 10.92 -7.27
C GLY A 68 -2.52 9.56 -7.00
N GLY A 69 -3.82 9.40 -7.27
CA GLY A 69 -4.55 8.13 -7.11
C GLY A 69 -4.31 7.07 -8.20
N PRO A 70 -5.09 5.96 -8.18
CA PRO A 70 -5.05 4.92 -9.21
C PRO A 70 -5.32 5.46 -10.62
N ARG A 71 -4.72 4.83 -11.64
CA ARG A 71 -5.09 5.07 -13.04
C ARG A 71 -6.50 4.51 -13.31
N ALA A 72 -7.14 4.95 -14.40
CA ALA A 72 -8.51 4.58 -14.74
C ALA A 72 -8.74 3.05 -14.89
N ASP A 73 -7.71 2.32 -15.30
CA ASP A 73 -7.70 0.86 -15.49
C ASP A 73 -6.94 0.12 -14.37
N GLU A 74 -6.46 0.82 -13.35
CA GLU A 74 -5.63 0.25 -12.28
C GLU A 74 -6.49 -0.04 -11.04
N SER A 75 -6.44 -1.29 -10.57
CA SER A 75 -7.07 -1.61 -9.29
C SER A 75 -6.37 -0.85 -8.15
N ARG A 76 -7.12 -0.57 -7.07
CA ARG A 76 -6.57 0.11 -5.90
C ARG A 76 -5.38 -0.66 -5.29
N GLY A 77 -5.42 -2.00 -5.32
CA GLY A 77 -4.31 -2.84 -4.89
C GLY A 77 -3.05 -2.66 -5.74
N HIS A 78 -3.19 -2.61 -7.07
CA HIS A 78 -2.08 -2.32 -7.97
C HIS A 78 -1.48 -0.94 -7.73
N TRP A 79 -2.34 0.07 -7.48
CA TRP A 79 -1.86 1.40 -7.13
C TRP A 79 -1.00 1.37 -5.85
N TYR A 80 -1.50 0.77 -4.77
CA TYR A 80 -0.74 0.63 -3.52
C TYR A 80 0.59 -0.09 -3.72
N HIS A 81 0.57 -1.20 -4.46
CA HIS A 81 1.75 -1.98 -4.76
C HIS A 81 2.78 -1.17 -5.55
N ARG A 82 2.34 -0.40 -6.55
CA ARG A 82 3.20 0.49 -7.33
C ARG A 82 3.82 1.60 -6.47
N GLN A 83 3.07 2.18 -5.54
CA GLN A 83 3.62 3.17 -4.59
C GLN A 83 4.70 2.55 -3.71
N LEU A 84 4.48 1.33 -3.21
CA LEU A 84 5.43 0.59 -2.38
C LEU A 84 6.73 0.26 -3.15
N LEU A 85 6.61 -0.26 -4.37
CA LEU A 85 7.77 -0.60 -5.22
C LEU A 85 8.55 0.63 -5.72
N GLY A 86 7.87 1.78 -5.85
CA GLY A 86 8.46 3.02 -6.33
C GLY A 86 9.16 3.86 -5.25
N SER A 87 8.99 3.49 -3.97
CA SER A 87 9.40 4.29 -2.83
C SER A 87 10.39 3.55 -1.94
N ALA A 88 11.22 4.30 -1.21
CA ALA A 88 12.11 3.75 -0.20
C ALA A 88 12.26 4.72 0.96
N ASN A 89 12.21 4.19 2.18
CA ASN A 89 12.39 4.94 3.41
C ASN A 89 13.87 5.03 3.81
N ILE A 90 14.19 6.09 4.55
CA ILE A 90 15.53 6.35 5.06
C ILE A 90 15.54 6.21 6.57
N THR A 91 16.36 5.31 7.10
CA THR A 91 16.59 5.16 8.54
C THR A 91 17.56 6.22 9.05
N GLY A 92 17.33 6.74 10.26
CA GLY A 92 18.20 7.73 10.88
C GLY A 92 17.79 8.00 12.33
N ARG A 93 18.50 8.94 12.99
CA ARG A 93 18.11 9.42 14.33
C ARG A 93 16.93 10.41 14.21
N PRO A 94 16.15 10.64 15.27
CA PRO A 94 15.01 11.58 15.24
C PRO A 94 15.37 12.98 14.70
N LEU A 95 16.55 13.50 15.07
CA LEU A 95 17.05 14.77 14.55
C LEU A 95 17.27 14.75 13.03
N PHE A 96 17.76 13.63 12.49
CA PHE A 96 17.91 13.46 11.04
C PHE A 96 16.54 13.47 10.33
N HIS A 97 15.52 12.83 10.91
CA HIS A 97 14.16 12.85 10.37
C HIS A 97 13.57 14.27 10.34
N LEU A 98 13.84 15.06 11.39
CA LEU A 98 13.42 16.46 11.46
C LEU A 98 14.17 17.34 10.45
N MET A 99 15.50 17.27 10.42
CA MET A 99 16.34 18.07 9.53
C MET A 99 16.08 17.77 8.05
N THR A 100 15.74 16.53 7.73
CA THR A 100 15.40 16.13 6.36
C THR A 100 13.95 16.47 5.98
N GLY A 101 13.20 17.18 6.82
CA GLY A 101 11.81 17.56 6.50
C GLY A 101 10.93 16.35 6.23
N ASN A 102 11.15 15.25 6.96
CA ASN A 102 10.42 13.99 6.82
C ASN A 102 10.65 13.20 5.53
N LEU A 103 11.77 13.42 4.82
CA LEU A 103 12.21 12.58 3.69
C LEU A 103 12.40 11.08 4.06
N SER A 104 12.34 10.76 5.34
CA SER A 104 12.56 9.41 5.88
C SER A 104 11.37 8.46 5.71
N HIS A 105 10.20 9.00 5.39
CA HIS A 105 8.91 8.28 5.31
C HIS A 105 8.24 8.46 3.93
N GLN A 106 8.99 8.17 2.86
CA GLN A 106 8.53 8.27 1.48
C GLN A 106 7.40 7.28 1.16
N ILE A 107 7.47 6.06 1.69
CA ILE A 107 6.42 5.05 1.46
C ILE A 107 5.09 5.60 1.99
N GLU A 108 5.06 6.09 3.23
CA GLU A 108 3.84 6.62 3.85
C GLU A 108 3.33 7.86 3.13
N HIS A 109 4.24 8.73 2.69
CA HIS A 109 3.89 9.92 1.91
C HIS A 109 3.16 9.56 0.60
N HIS A 110 3.61 8.53 -0.11
CA HIS A 110 2.96 8.09 -1.36
C HIS A 110 1.64 7.34 -1.13
N LEU A 111 1.55 6.58 -0.04
CA LEU A 111 0.31 5.86 0.32
C LEU A 111 -0.77 6.82 0.87
N PHE A 112 -0.35 7.85 1.61
CA PHE A 112 -1.20 8.78 2.35
C PHE A 112 -0.74 10.24 2.18
N PRO A 113 -0.84 10.83 0.96
CA PRO A 113 -0.30 12.16 0.68
C PRO A 113 -0.93 13.28 1.52
N ASP A 114 -2.20 13.13 1.91
CA ASP A 114 -2.92 14.14 2.70
C ASP A 114 -2.70 13.96 4.22
N LEU A 115 -1.99 12.92 4.65
CA LEU A 115 -1.70 12.70 6.05
C LEU A 115 -0.54 13.64 6.48
N PRO A 116 -0.67 14.37 7.60
CA PRO A 116 0.42 15.21 8.09
C PRO A 116 1.68 14.40 8.43
N ALA A 117 2.85 14.90 8.01
CA ALA A 117 4.16 14.29 8.19
C ALA A 117 4.44 13.73 9.61
N ARG A 118 4.01 14.45 10.64
CA ARG A 118 4.14 14.06 12.06
C ARG A 118 3.48 12.72 12.42
N ARG A 119 2.56 12.24 11.58
CA ARG A 119 1.83 10.98 11.78
C ARG A 119 2.44 9.79 11.04
N TYR A 120 3.47 10.01 10.21
CA TYR A 120 4.06 8.93 9.43
C TYR A 120 4.76 7.87 10.27
N PRO A 121 5.47 8.18 11.38
CA PRO A 121 6.08 7.14 12.21
C PRO A 121 5.06 6.14 12.76
N GLN A 122 3.88 6.60 13.18
CA GLN A 122 2.82 5.73 13.70
C GLN A 122 2.25 4.84 12.59
N VAL A 123 1.98 5.42 11.42
CA VAL A 123 1.43 4.68 10.28
C VAL A 123 2.45 3.73 9.65
N ALA A 124 3.74 4.06 9.70
CA ALA A 124 4.81 3.25 9.15
C ALA A 124 4.88 1.86 9.79
N GLU A 125 4.60 1.74 11.09
CA GLU A 125 4.56 0.45 11.78
C GLU A 125 3.40 -0.41 11.26
N GLU A 126 2.19 0.15 11.17
CA GLU A 126 1.02 -0.56 10.61
C GLU A 126 1.26 -0.99 9.14
N VAL A 127 1.85 -0.11 8.31
CA VAL A 127 2.18 -0.42 6.92
C VAL A 127 3.20 -1.54 6.83
N ARG A 128 4.23 -1.53 7.69
CA ARG A 128 5.26 -2.59 7.72
C ARG A 128 4.66 -3.94 8.08
N GLU A 129 3.78 -4.00 9.09
CA GLU A 129 3.06 -5.23 9.44
C GLU A 129 2.20 -5.75 8.30
N ILE A 130 1.46 -4.87 7.61
CA ILE A 130 0.66 -5.23 6.44
C ILE A 130 1.57 -5.81 5.35
N CYS A 131 2.70 -5.16 5.06
CA CYS A 131 3.66 -5.65 4.08
C CYS A 131 4.15 -7.06 4.44
N GLN A 132 4.51 -7.28 5.70
CA GLN A 132 4.94 -8.59 6.19
C GLN A 132 3.85 -9.65 6.03
N ARG A 133 2.60 -9.37 6.41
CA ARG A 133 1.47 -10.30 6.29
C ARG A 133 1.20 -10.72 4.84
N HIS A 134 1.50 -9.84 3.88
CA HIS A 134 1.28 -10.11 2.45
C HIS A 134 2.57 -10.51 1.71
N GLY A 135 3.68 -10.73 2.40
CA GLY A 135 4.97 -11.08 1.77
C GLY A 135 5.54 -9.98 0.87
N LEU A 136 5.18 -8.71 1.13
CA LEU A 136 5.64 -7.55 0.38
C LEU A 136 6.89 -6.94 1.02
N THR A 137 7.83 -6.49 0.19
CA THR A 137 9.03 -5.82 0.66
C THR A 137 8.74 -4.39 1.10
N TYR A 138 9.00 -4.10 2.38
CA TYR A 138 9.01 -2.74 2.90
C TYR A 138 10.42 -2.15 2.80
N SER A 139 10.70 -1.40 1.73
CA SER A 139 12.04 -0.90 1.41
C SER A 139 12.48 0.22 2.37
N THR A 140 13.38 -0.10 3.30
CA THR A 140 13.94 0.84 4.27
C THR A 140 15.43 0.60 4.50
N GLY A 141 16.19 1.66 4.79
CA GLY A 141 17.63 1.56 5.06
C GLY A 141 18.33 2.91 5.16
N PRO A 142 19.63 2.95 5.47
CA PRO A 142 20.36 4.20 5.65
C PRO A 142 20.50 4.97 4.33
N LEU A 143 20.65 6.29 4.42
CA LEU A 143 20.68 7.19 3.26
C LEU A 143 21.68 6.75 2.18
N GLY A 144 22.91 6.41 2.58
CA GLY A 144 23.95 5.96 1.65
C GLY A 144 23.57 4.70 0.87
N LYS A 145 22.89 3.73 1.52
CA LYS A 145 22.41 2.51 0.87
C LYS A 145 21.32 2.84 -0.16
N GLN A 146 20.40 3.75 0.18
CA GLN A 146 19.36 4.17 -0.75
C GLN A 146 19.93 4.92 -1.95
N LEU A 147 20.86 5.85 -1.72
CA LEU A 147 21.53 6.59 -2.79
C LEU A 147 22.31 5.66 -3.73
N LEU A 148 23.10 4.74 -3.17
CA LEU A 148 23.84 3.75 -3.95
C LEU A 148 22.90 2.84 -4.76
N SER A 149 21.75 2.46 -4.19
CA SER A 149 20.76 1.64 -4.89
C SER A 149 20.20 2.35 -6.14
N VAL A 150 19.91 3.65 -6.02
CA VAL A 150 19.43 4.49 -7.13
C VAL A 150 20.54 4.67 -8.17
N ALA A 151 21.75 5.03 -7.74
CA ALA A 151 22.91 5.17 -8.63
C ALA A 151 23.15 3.88 -9.43
N ARG A 152 23.20 2.72 -8.76
CA ARG A 152 23.35 1.42 -9.40
C ARG A 152 22.24 1.14 -10.41
N LYS A 153 20.99 1.50 -10.09
CA LYS A 153 19.84 1.32 -11.00
C LYS A 153 19.97 2.21 -12.24
N ILE A 154 20.37 3.47 -12.07
CA ILE A 154 20.62 4.41 -13.18
C ILE A 154 21.74 3.87 -14.07
N CYS A 155 22.90 3.51 -13.51
CA CYS A 155 24.01 2.96 -14.28
C CYS A 155 23.60 1.70 -15.06
N ARG A 156 22.88 0.76 -14.43
CA ARG A 156 22.40 -0.46 -15.11
C ARG A 156 21.44 -0.16 -16.26
N MET A 157 20.57 0.84 -16.12
CA MET A 157 19.60 1.21 -17.17
C MET A 157 20.22 2.07 -18.27
N ALA A 158 21.37 2.71 -18.01
CA ALA A 158 22.10 3.50 -19.00
C ALA A 158 22.99 2.64 -19.91
N LEU A 159 23.38 1.44 -19.48
CA LEU A 159 24.21 0.53 -20.27
C LEU A 159 23.37 -0.28 -21.27
N PRO A 160 23.89 -0.58 -22.48
CA PRO A 160 23.20 -1.40 -23.45
C PRO A 160 22.94 -2.82 -22.89
N PRO A 161 21.81 -3.46 -23.26
CA PRO A 161 21.58 -4.84 -22.87
C PRO A 161 22.72 -5.71 -23.37
N ARG A 162 23.19 -6.64 -22.52
CA ARG A 162 24.18 -7.64 -22.95
C ARG A 162 23.62 -8.35 -24.17
N ALA A 163 24.40 -8.38 -25.26
CA ALA A 163 24.01 -9.08 -26.48
C ALA A 163 23.55 -10.48 -26.11
N SER A 164 22.25 -10.72 -26.23
CA SER A 164 21.67 -12.04 -26.00
C SER A 164 22.00 -12.82 -27.25
N ALA A 165 22.97 -13.74 -27.17
CA ALA A 165 23.22 -14.70 -28.23
C ALA A 165 21.93 -15.49 -28.43
N VAL A 166 21.24 -15.24 -29.54
CA VAL A 166 20.15 -16.09 -30.00
C VAL A 166 20.81 -17.39 -30.46
N PRO A 167 20.52 -18.55 -29.85
CA PRO A 167 20.96 -19.82 -30.42
C PRO A 167 20.28 -19.97 -31.78
N GLY A 168 21.11 -20.23 -32.81
CA GLY A 168 20.65 -20.48 -34.18
C GLY A 168 19.98 -21.83 -34.37
#